data_AF-A0A4R5MLE4-F1
#
_entry.id   AF-A0A4R5MLE4-F1
#
_cell.length_a   1.000
_cell.length_b   1.000
_cell.length_c   1.000
_cell.angle_alpha   90.00
_cell.angle_beta   90.00
_cell.angle_gamma   90.00
#
_symmetry.space_group_name_H-M   'P 1'
#
loop_
_entity.id
_entity.type
_entity.pdbx_description
1 polymer ?
#
loop_
_entity_poly.entity_id
_entity_poly.type
_entity_poly.pdbx_seq_one_letter_code
_entity_poly.pdbx_strand_id
1 'polypeptide(L)'
;MWKFYAILSAIFAAATAILAKIGIKDMSSNLATAIRTVVILFVAWGIVLISGEVSEIKNLTRNNIIFLVLSGLATGLSWIFYFKALSIGEVSKVAPIDKLSVAIAMGLAFVILKEPIEIKTLIGGAMIVGGSLVILL
;
A
#
# COMPACT_ATOMS: atom_id res chain seq x y z
N MET A 1 -13.46 -10.68 -11.88
CA MET A 1 -12.02 -11.02 -11.72
C MET A 1 -11.29 -10.04 -10.80
N TRP A 2 -11.13 -8.75 -11.13
CA TRP A 2 -10.36 -7.80 -10.28
C TRP A 2 -10.92 -7.58 -8.86
N LYS A 3 -12.25 -7.60 -8.69
CA LYS A 3 -12.90 -7.45 -7.36
C LYS A 3 -12.47 -8.53 -6.35
N PHE A 4 -12.26 -9.77 -6.81
CA PHE A 4 -11.81 -10.87 -5.97
C PHE A 4 -10.39 -10.64 -5.47
N TYR A 5 -9.48 -10.24 -6.36
CA TYR A 5 -8.11 -9.87 -5.99
C TYR A 5 -8.06 -8.65 -5.06
N ALA A 6 -8.98 -7.69 -5.22
CA ALA A 6 -9.09 -6.53 -4.31
C ALA A 6 -9.49 -6.94 -2.89
N ILE A 7 -10.46 -7.86 -2.74
CA ILE A 7 -10.84 -8.41 -1.42
C ILE A 7 -9.67 -9.18 -0.80
N LEU A 8 -8.99 -10.01 -1.58
CA LEU A 8 -7.84 -10.76 -1.10
C LEU A 8 -6.70 -9.83 -0.65
N SER A 9 -6.45 -8.76 -1.41
CA SER A 9 -5.50 -7.69 -1.04
C SER A 9 -5.88 -7.03 0.29
N ALA A 10 -7.16 -6.74 0.52
CA ALA A 10 -7.62 -6.18 1.79
C ALA A 10 -7.37 -7.11 2.99
N ILE A 11 -7.58 -8.42 2.81
CA ILE A 11 -7.27 -9.44 3.83
C ILE A 11 -5.77 -9.45 4.14
N PHE A 12 -4.92 -9.48 3.11
CA PHE A 12 -3.46 -9.45 3.30
C PHE A 12 -2.98 -8.13 3.90
N ALA A 13 -3.60 -7.00 3.56
CA ALA A 13 -3.30 -5.71 4.17
C ALA A 13 -3.62 -5.69 5.67
N ALA A 14 -4.77 -6.25 6.06
CA ALA A 14 -5.14 -6.40 7.48
C ALA A 14 -4.17 -7.33 8.22
N ALA A 15 -3.86 -8.51 7.64
CA ALA A 15 -2.89 -9.44 8.22
C ALA A 15 -1.50 -8.78 8.37
N THR A 16 -1.09 -8.01 7.36
CA THR A 16 0.17 -7.25 7.36
C THR A 16 0.24 -6.27 8.53
N ALA A 17 -0.83 -5.52 8.81
CA ALA A 17 -0.86 -4.57 9.91
C ALA A 17 -0.68 -5.26 11.27
N ILE A 18 -1.38 -6.38 11.49
CA ILE A 18 -1.31 -7.15 12.74
C ILE A 18 0.06 -7.82 12.90
N LEU A 19 0.53 -8.54 11.88
CA LEU A 19 1.83 -9.21 11.91
C LEU A 19 2.98 -8.21 12.08
N ALA A 20 2.91 -7.05 11.42
CA ALA A 20 3.91 -6.00 11.59
C ALA A 20 3.89 -5.41 13.00
N LYS A 21 2.70 -5.12 13.57
CA LYS A 21 2.60 -4.64 14.96
C LYS A 21 3.22 -5.63 15.95
N ILE A 22 3.00 -6.92 15.74
CA ILE A 22 3.60 -7.99 16.56
C ILE A 22 5.12 -8.05 16.33
N GLY A 23 5.58 -8.05 15.08
CA GLY A 23 7.00 -8.21 14.74
C GLY A 23 7.88 -7.00 15.04
N ILE A 24 7.31 -5.79 15.11
CA ILE A 24 8.05 -4.57 15.50
C ILE A 24 8.20 -4.47 17.02
N LYS A 25 7.43 -5.25 17.79
CA LYS A 25 7.58 -5.29 19.24
C LYS A 25 9.03 -5.69 19.58
N ASP A 26 9.67 -4.88 20.41
CA ASP A 26 11.05 -5.08 20.86
C ASP A 26 12.16 -4.86 19.80
N MET A 27 11.85 -4.22 18.65
CA MET A 27 12.87 -3.79 17.68
C MET A 27 12.55 -2.46 16.99
N SER A 28 13.52 -1.88 16.27
CA SER A 28 13.26 -0.67 15.49
C SER A 28 12.33 -0.96 14.30
N SER A 29 11.35 -0.09 14.07
CA SER A 29 10.43 -0.19 12.92
C SER A 29 11.15 -0.18 11.57
N ASN A 30 12.30 0.51 11.50
CA ASN A 30 13.13 0.57 10.31
C ASN A 30 13.77 -0.80 10.01
N LEU A 31 14.30 -1.47 11.04
CA LEU A 31 14.86 -2.82 10.89
C LEU A 31 13.77 -3.83 10.47
N ALA A 32 12.61 -3.78 11.12
CA ALA A 32 11.48 -4.64 10.76
C ALA A 32 11.05 -4.42 9.29
N THR A 33 11.00 -3.16 8.85
CA THR A 33 10.67 -2.82 7.45
C THR A 33 11.72 -3.37 6.48
N ALA A 34 13.01 -3.24 6.81
CA ALA A 34 14.10 -3.76 5.99
C ALA A 34 14.08 -5.29 5.86
N ILE A 35 13.81 -6.01 6.96
CA ILE A 35 13.67 -7.47 6.90
C ILE A 35 12.49 -7.85 6.01
N ARG A 36 11.36 -7.16 6.15
CA ARG A 36 10.17 -7.45 5.34
C ARG A 36 10.37 -7.16 3.86
N THR A 37 11.08 -6.09 3.50
CA THR A 37 11.35 -5.76 2.09
C THR A 37 12.20 -6.84 1.43
N VAL A 38 13.15 -7.45 2.14
CA VAL A 38 13.92 -8.60 1.65
C VAL A 38 13.00 -9.80 1.39
N VAL A 39 12.09 -10.12 2.31
CA VAL A 39 11.11 -11.21 2.09
C VAL A 39 10.26 -10.94 0.85
N ILE A 40 9.77 -9.70 0.70
CA ILE A 40 8.94 -9.32 -0.45
C ILE A 40 9.74 -9.37 -1.75
N LEU A 41 11.02 -8.99 -1.74
CA LEU A 41 11.91 -9.08 -2.89
C LEU A 41 12.01 -10.53 -3.38
N PHE A 42 12.28 -11.48 -2.48
CA PHE A 42 12.37 -12.89 -2.86
C PHE A 42 11.04 -13.46 -3.37
N VAL A 43 9.92 -13.11 -2.75
CA VAL A 43 8.59 -13.55 -3.21
C VAL A 43 8.29 -12.98 -4.59
N ALA A 44 8.48 -11.67 -4.80
CA ALA A 44 8.18 -11.01 -6.07
C ALA A 44 9.07 -11.53 -7.21
N TRP A 45 10.39 -11.61 -7.01
CA TRP A 45 11.29 -12.13 -8.03
C TRP A 45 11.14 -13.63 -8.25
N GLY A 46 10.82 -14.40 -7.20
CA GLY A 46 10.51 -15.82 -7.33
C GLY A 46 9.33 -16.07 -8.26
N ILE A 47 8.26 -15.26 -8.16
CA ILE A 47 7.11 -15.32 -9.07
C ILE A 47 7.55 -15.03 -10.51
N VAL A 48 8.28 -13.93 -10.74
CA VAL A 48 8.76 -13.54 -12.09
C VAL A 48 9.64 -14.62 -12.73
N LEU A 49 10.50 -15.27 -11.93
CA LEU A 49 11.34 -16.36 -12.40
C LEU A 49 10.52 -17.61 -12.78
N ILE A 50 9.54 -17.98 -11.95
CA ILE A 50 8.69 -19.16 -12.18
C ILE A 50 7.72 -18.93 -13.34
N SER A 51 7.21 -17.70 -13.52
CA SER A 51 6.30 -17.36 -14.62
C SER A 51 7.01 -17.13 -15.96
N GLY A 52 8.35 -17.08 -15.96
CA GLY A 52 9.13 -16.88 -17.17
C GLY A 52 9.12 -15.44 -17.71
N GLU A 53 8.61 -14.48 -16.92
CA GLU A 53 8.46 -13.07 -17.31
C GLU A 53 9.78 -12.29 -17.38
N VAL A 54 10.91 -12.92 -17.03
CA VAL A 54 12.25 -12.29 -17.08
C VAL A 54 12.57 -11.71 -18.45
N SER A 55 12.09 -12.33 -19.54
CA SER A 55 12.31 -11.82 -20.89
C SER A 55 11.63 -10.47 -21.15
N GLU A 56 10.57 -10.13 -20.41
CA GLU A 56 9.84 -8.87 -20.56
C GLU A 56 10.64 -7.66 -20.08
N ILE A 57 11.68 -7.88 -19.27
CA ILE A 57 12.60 -6.81 -18.81
C ILE A 57 13.20 -6.07 -20.01
N LYS A 58 13.44 -6.76 -21.13
CA LYS A 58 13.98 -6.16 -22.37
C LYS A 58 13.01 -5.19 -23.04
N ASN A 59 11.71 -5.30 -22.76
CA ASN A 59 10.67 -4.45 -23.33
C ASN A 59 10.39 -3.22 -22.45
N LEU A 60 11.07 -3.06 -21.31
CA LEU A 60 10.86 -1.93 -20.42
C LEU A 60 11.33 -0.62 -21.06
N THR A 61 10.41 0.34 -21.13
CA THR A 61 10.75 1.70 -21.56
C THR A 61 11.39 2.50 -20.41
N ARG A 62 12.10 3.58 -20.74
CA ARG A 62 12.63 4.51 -19.73
C ARG A 62 11.53 5.06 -18.81
N ASN A 63 10.35 5.35 -19.36
CA ASN A 63 9.21 5.84 -18.58
C ASN A 63 8.72 4.80 -17.58
N ASN A 64 8.63 3.52 -17.99
CA ASN A 64 8.26 2.43 -17.08
C ASN A 64 9.21 2.39 -15.87
N ILE A 65 10.53 2.46 -16.12
CA ILE A 65 11.52 2.42 -15.05
C ILE A 65 11.38 3.63 -14.11
N ILE A 66 11.23 4.85 -14.65
CA ILE A 66 11.08 6.06 -13.82
C ILE A 66 9.85 5.95 -12.91
N PHE A 67 8.69 5.62 -13.46
CA PHE A 67 7.47 5.50 -12.66
C PHE A 67 7.52 4.34 -11.66
N LEU A 68 8.15 3.22 -12.02
CA LEU A 68 8.35 2.09 -11.10
C LEU A 68 9.31 2.46 -9.95
N VAL A 69 10.39 3.19 -10.22
CA VAL A 69 11.30 3.68 -9.18
C VAL A 69 10.59 4.67 -8.25
N LEU A 70 9.86 5.63 -8.81
CA LEU A 70 9.08 6.59 -8.01
C LEU A 70 8.01 5.90 -7.17
N SER A 71 7.31 4.91 -7.73
CA SER A 71 6.32 4.10 -7.02
C SER A 71 6.96 3.26 -5.90
N GLY A 72 8.12 2.66 -6.16
CA GLY A 72 8.89 1.91 -5.17
C GLY A 72 9.34 2.80 -4.01
N LEU A 73 9.86 4.00 -4.30
CA LEU A 73 10.23 4.99 -3.29
C LEU A 73 9.01 5.43 -2.46
N ALA A 74 7.88 5.74 -3.12
CA ALA A 74 6.64 6.11 -2.44
C ALA A 74 6.13 4.98 -1.52
N THR A 75 6.17 3.73 -1.98
CA THR A 75 5.79 2.55 -1.19
C THR A 75 6.71 2.37 0.01
N GLY A 76 8.03 2.48 -0.19
CA GLY A 76 9.01 2.36 0.88
C GLY A 76 8.83 3.43 1.96
N LEU A 77 8.68 4.69 1.56
CA LEU A 77 8.42 5.79 2.49
C LEU A 77 7.09 5.62 3.23
N SER A 78 6.02 5.24 2.51
CA SER A 78 4.71 4.93 3.10
C SER A 78 4.84 3.89 4.22
N TRP A 79 5.56 2.79 3.97
CA TRP A 79 5.77 1.75 4.98
C TRP A 79 6.60 2.22 6.17
N ILE A 80 7.67 2.98 5.94
CA ILE A 80 8.50 3.51 7.03
C ILE A 80 7.63 4.37 7.98
N PHE A 81 6.83 5.29 7.44
CA PHE A 81 5.95 6.13 8.26
C PHE A 81 4.82 5.34 8.90
N TYR A 82 4.17 4.43 8.16
CA TYR A 82 3.06 3.62 8.66
C TYR A 82 3.50 2.68 9.79
N PHE A 83 4.62 1.97 9.63
CA PHE A 83 5.13 1.07 10.67
C PHE A 83 5.71 1.82 11.85
N LYS A 84 6.28 3.00 11.63
CA LYS A 84 6.64 3.88 12.75
C LYS A 84 5.40 4.29 13.54
N ALA A 85 4.33 4.71 12.88
CA ALA A 85 3.06 5.03 13.54
C ALA A 85 2.46 3.82 14.26
N LEU A 86 2.45 2.64 13.64
CA LEU A 86 2.01 1.39 14.28
C LEU A 86 2.88 1.02 15.48
N SER A 87 4.18 1.33 15.50
CA SER A 87 5.03 1.00 16.65
C SER A 87 4.62 1.77 17.91
N ILE A 88 4.18 3.03 17.76
CA ILE A 88 3.85 3.93 18.89
C ILE A 88 2.35 4.09 19.14
N GLY A 89 1.50 3.71 18.19
CA GLY A 89 0.05 3.89 18.25
C GLY A 89 -0.74 2.58 18.23
N GLU A 90 -2.04 2.68 18.49
CA GLU A 90 -2.98 1.56 18.39
C GLU A 90 -3.34 1.26 16.93
N VAL A 91 -3.42 -0.02 16.57
CA VAL A 91 -3.79 -0.44 15.20
C VAL A 91 -5.17 0.08 14.82
N SER A 92 -6.11 0.11 15.77
CA SER A 92 -7.48 0.63 15.61
C SER A 92 -7.53 2.10 15.19
N LYS A 93 -6.52 2.91 15.52
CA LYS A 93 -6.44 4.34 15.15
C LYS A 93 -5.56 4.57 13.93
N VAL A 94 -4.41 3.89 13.86
CA VAL A 94 -3.44 4.08 12.78
C VAL A 94 -3.93 3.50 11.46
N ALA A 95 -4.58 2.32 11.48
CA ALA A 95 -5.02 1.67 10.25
C ALA A 95 -6.11 2.46 9.49
N PRO A 96 -7.14 3.05 10.15
CA PRO A 96 -8.10 3.92 9.45
C PRO A 96 -7.47 5.17 8.83
N ILE A 97 -6.52 5.82 9.51
CA ILE A 97 -5.81 6.99 8.96
C ILE A 97 -5.06 6.60 7.67
N ASP A 98 -4.40 5.44 7.67
CA ASP A 98 -3.75 4.90 6.47
C ASP A 98 -4.75 4.71 5.31
N LYS A 99 -6.03 4.39 5.60
CA LYS A 99 -7.06 4.25 4.56
C LYS A 99 -7.57 5.57 3.97
N LEU A 100 -7.19 6.72 4.53
CA LEU A 100 -7.35 7.99 3.83
C LEU A 100 -6.57 8.02 2.50
N SER A 101 -5.53 7.18 2.35
CA SER A 101 -4.83 6.97 1.09
C SER A 101 -5.77 6.58 -0.06
N VAL A 102 -6.88 5.89 0.22
CA VAL A 102 -7.87 5.53 -0.80
C VAL A 102 -8.53 6.79 -1.37
N ALA A 103 -8.97 7.71 -0.51
CA ALA A 103 -9.57 8.97 -0.96
C ALA A 103 -8.56 9.85 -1.70
N ILE A 104 -7.31 9.91 -1.21
CA ILE A 104 -6.22 10.64 -1.88
C ILE A 104 -5.94 10.02 -3.26
N ALA A 105 -5.86 8.70 -3.37
CA ALA A 105 -5.61 8.00 -4.62
C ALA A 105 -6.74 8.23 -5.64
N MET A 106 -8.00 8.24 -5.21
CA MET A 106 -9.15 8.58 -6.06
C MET A 106 -9.04 10.01 -6.59
N GLY A 107 -8.64 10.97 -5.75
CA GLY A 107 -8.39 12.35 -6.18
C GLY A 107 -7.22 12.47 -7.16
N LEU A 108 -6.11 11.77 -6.90
CA LEU A 108 -4.96 11.73 -7.81
C LEU A 108 -5.30 11.05 -9.14
N ALA A 109 -6.13 10.01 -9.15
CA ALA A 109 -6.59 9.35 -10.37
C ALA A 109 -7.38 10.33 -11.25
N PHE A 110 -8.25 11.16 -10.67
CA PHE A 110 -8.93 12.23 -11.41
C PHE A 110 -7.96 13.26 -11.98
N VAL A 111 -7.02 13.76 -11.17
CA VAL A 111 -6.13 14.87 -11.57
C VAL A 111 -5.07 14.41 -12.57
N ILE A 112 -4.43 13.27 -12.30
CA ILE A 112 -3.26 12.77 -13.04
C ILE A 112 -3.68 11.83 -14.17
N LEU A 113 -4.55 10.85 -13.87
CA LEU A 113 -5.00 9.85 -14.85
C LEU A 113 -6.21 10.31 -15.67
N LYS A 114 -6.83 11.44 -15.29
CA LYS A 114 -8.02 12.01 -15.95
C LYS A 114 -9.21 11.05 -15.97
N GLU A 115 -9.30 10.16 -14.98
CA GLU A 115 -10.45 9.27 -14.82
C GLU A 115 -11.71 10.08 -14.50
N PRO A 116 -12.88 9.78 -15.07
CA PRO A 116 -14.10 10.53 -14.78
C PRO A 116 -14.52 10.34 -13.31
N ILE A 117 -14.80 11.44 -12.60
CA ILE A 117 -15.41 11.37 -11.27
C ILE A 117 -16.90 11.11 -11.41
N GLU A 118 -17.34 9.95 -10.95
CA GLU A 118 -18.74 9.68 -10.68
C GLU A 118 -19.16 10.18 -9.30
N ILE A 119 -20.41 10.61 -9.15
CA ILE A 119 -20.96 11.05 -7.86
C ILE A 119 -20.86 9.96 -6.78
N LYS A 120 -20.98 8.68 -7.18
CA LYS A 120 -20.85 7.52 -6.28
C LYS A 120 -19.44 7.42 -5.68
N THR A 121 -18.43 7.67 -6.50
CA THR A 121 -17.02 7.71 -6.11
C THR A 121 -16.77 8.82 -5.09
N LEU A 122 -17.38 9.99 -5.30
CA LEU A 122 -17.27 11.11 -4.36
C LEU A 122 -17.94 10.82 -3.01
N ILE A 123 -19.17 10.30 -3.03
CA ILE A 123 -19.92 9.93 -1.81
C ILE A 123 -19.16 8.84 -1.05
N GLY A 124 -18.72 7.78 -1.74
CA GLY A 124 -17.94 6.70 -1.13
C GLY A 124 -16.63 7.20 -0.51
N GLY A 125 -15.90 8.06 -1.22
CA GLY A 125 -14.69 8.71 -0.71
C GLY A 125 -14.95 9.54 0.55
N ALA A 126 -16.02 10.35 0.53
CA ALA A 126 -16.42 11.14 1.70
C ALA A 126 -16.80 10.27 2.90
N MET A 127 -17.47 9.13 2.68
CA MET A 127 -17.79 8.16 3.73
C MET A 127 -16.53 7.50 4.31
N ILE A 128 -15.54 7.15 3.49
CA ILE A 128 -14.26 6.60 3.96
C ILE A 128 -13.53 7.62 4.83
N VAL A 129 -13.45 8.87 4.38
CA VAL A 129 -12.82 9.96 5.13
C VAL A 129 -13.55 10.21 6.44
N GLY A 130 -14.88 10.39 6.38
CA GLY A 130 -15.72 10.62 7.55
C GLY A 130 -15.61 9.50 8.58
N GLY A 131 -15.74 8.24 8.15
CA GLY A 131 -15.62 7.08 9.04
C GLY A 131 -14.23 6.97 9.68
N SER A 132 -13.17 7.26 8.93
CA SER A 132 -11.80 7.24 9.46
C SER A 132 -11.57 8.34 10.51
N LEU A 133 -12.15 9.52 10.31
CA LEU A 133 -12.09 10.62 11.27
C LEU A 133 -12.91 10.35 12.54
N VAL A 134 -14.09 9.73 12.41
CA VAL A 134 -14.90 9.37 13.59
C VAL A 134 -14.18 8.37 14.49
N ILE A 135 -13.46 7.39 13.91
CA ILE A 135 -12.67 6.42 14.69
C ILE A 135 -11.50 7.09 15.44
N LEU A 136 -11.05 8.25 14.96
CA LEU A 136 -9.95 8.99 15.57
C LEU A 136 -10.37 9.77 16.83
N LEU A 137 -11.62 10.26 16.85
CA LEU A 137 -12.21 11.06 17.93
C LEU A 137 -12.47 10.21 19.18
#